data_AF-X1FD85-F1
#
_entry.id   AF-X1FD85-F1
#
_cell.length_a   1.000
_cell.length_b   1.000
_cell.length_c   1.000
_cell.angle_alpha   90.00
_cell.angle_beta   90.00
_cell.angle_gamma   90.00
#
_symmetry.space_group_name_H-M   'P 1'
#
loop_
_entity.id
_entity.type
_entity.pdbx_description
1 polymer ?
#
loop_
_entity_poly.entity_id
_entity_poly.type
_entity_poly.pdbx_seq_one_letter_code
_entity_poly.pdbx_strand_id
1 'polypeptide(L)'
;MAKIDKKESRQTFLSDEEKTKKLATRYNVPYIDLSSCNLSRELVQSFPVDFLHRSNFIPFEEKNNIVKIAVADPSDIATIDAIESYLGRKVEVYAASKIAINEALRKTETALQVLRDATEGFVMKVVEKEGGDEEEVISVETLTGQDGSIIKLVNSIIFTAVQKRASDVHVESKEGGLVVKYRIDGVLSEAMEPIDKKFQSSIISRIKVMSDLDISERRVPQDGRFR
;
A
#
# COMPACT_ATOMS: atom_id res chain seq x y z
N MET A 1 23.31 19.87 -18.68
CA MET A 1 23.34 18.60 -17.91
C MET A 1 22.14 17.67 -18.20
N ALA A 2 20.92 18.15 -18.46
CA ALA A 2 19.72 17.29 -18.66
C ALA A 2 19.66 16.40 -19.93
N LYS A 3 20.61 16.50 -20.88
CA LYS A 3 20.62 15.67 -22.12
C LYS A 3 21.47 14.40 -22.01
N ILE A 4 22.37 14.33 -21.02
CA ILE A 4 23.30 13.19 -20.84
C ILE A 4 22.59 12.06 -20.07
N ASP A 5 21.85 12.41 -19.00
CA ASP A 5 21.04 11.47 -18.21
C ASP A 5 20.05 10.64 -19.04
N LYS A 6 19.37 11.26 -20.01
CA LYS A 6 18.37 10.58 -20.85
C LYS A 6 18.96 9.54 -21.81
N LYS A 7 20.25 9.62 -22.13
CA LYS A 7 20.89 8.69 -23.07
C LYS A 7 21.40 7.44 -22.35
N GLU A 8 21.95 7.60 -21.14
CA GLU A 8 22.41 6.51 -20.28
C GLU A 8 21.24 5.69 -19.71
N SER A 9 20.18 6.34 -19.26
CA SER A 9 18.97 5.65 -18.79
C SER A 9 18.34 4.79 -19.92
N ARG A 10 18.29 5.30 -21.15
CA ARG A 10 17.75 4.54 -22.30
C ARG A 10 18.60 3.32 -22.69
N GLN A 11 19.92 3.41 -22.60
CA GLN A 11 20.82 2.27 -22.83
C GLN A 11 20.72 1.20 -21.73
N THR A 12 20.54 1.62 -20.48
CA THR A 12 20.39 0.72 -19.34
C THR A 12 19.09 -0.09 -19.44
N PHE A 13 17.99 0.56 -19.83
CA PHE A 13 16.70 -0.10 -20.10
C PHE A 13 16.79 -1.16 -21.19
N LEU A 14 17.37 -0.82 -22.34
CA LEU A 14 17.52 -1.74 -23.46
C LEU A 14 18.36 -2.97 -23.06
N SER A 15 19.40 -2.77 -22.25
CA SER A 15 20.22 -3.87 -21.73
C SER A 15 19.45 -4.81 -20.77
N ASP A 16 18.57 -4.26 -19.93
CA ASP A 16 17.77 -5.04 -18.96
C ASP A 16 16.69 -5.88 -19.66
N GLU A 17 16.01 -5.30 -20.64
CA GLU A 17 15.02 -6.02 -21.45
C GLU A 17 15.65 -7.17 -22.24
N GLU A 18 16.79 -6.95 -22.87
CA GLU A 18 17.49 -8.00 -23.62
C GLU A 18 17.92 -9.16 -22.72
N LYS A 19 18.41 -8.86 -21.51
CA LYS A 19 18.76 -9.88 -20.52
C LYS A 19 17.54 -10.68 -20.09
N THR A 20 16.43 -10.00 -19.83
CA THR A 20 15.20 -10.64 -19.36
C THR A 20 14.55 -11.48 -20.46
N LYS A 21 14.56 -11.03 -21.72
CA LYS A 21 14.09 -11.81 -22.88
C LYS A 21 14.90 -13.09 -23.09
N LYS A 22 16.22 -13.04 -22.87
CA LYS A 22 17.08 -14.23 -22.90
C LYS A 22 16.73 -15.22 -21.78
N LEU A 23 16.48 -14.73 -20.57
CA LEU A 23 16.02 -15.56 -19.44
C LEU A 23 14.65 -16.20 -19.76
N ALA A 24 13.70 -15.40 -20.25
CA ALA A 24 12.38 -15.87 -20.64
C ALA A 24 12.43 -17.04 -21.64
N THR A 25 13.27 -16.90 -22.66
CA THR A 25 13.50 -17.95 -23.67
C THR A 25 14.14 -19.20 -23.07
N ARG A 26 15.11 -19.04 -22.16
CA ARG A 26 15.81 -20.16 -21.51
C ARG A 26 14.89 -20.99 -20.62
N TYR A 27 13.99 -20.34 -19.89
CA TYR A 27 13.06 -20.99 -18.95
C TYR A 27 11.68 -21.25 -19.55
N ASN A 28 11.52 -21.03 -20.87
CA ASN A 28 10.28 -21.26 -21.61
C ASN A 28 9.06 -20.54 -20.99
N VAL A 29 9.26 -19.31 -20.52
CA VAL A 29 8.19 -18.44 -20.01
C VAL A 29 7.94 -17.29 -20.99
N PRO A 30 6.69 -16.85 -21.17
CA PRO A 30 6.36 -15.71 -22.02
C PRO A 30 6.94 -14.41 -21.45
N TYR A 31 7.47 -13.55 -22.32
CA TYR A 31 7.85 -12.18 -21.94
C TYR A 31 6.66 -11.24 -22.11
N ILE A 32 6.41 -10.38 -21.12
CA ILE A 32 5.34 -9.38 -21.15
C ILE A 32 5.90 -7.96 -21.08
N ASP A 33 5.35 -7.09 -21.90
CA ASP A 33 5.60 -5.65 -21.82
C ASP A 33 4.57 -4.98 -20.91
N LEU A 34 5.01 -4.63 -19.70
CA LEU A 34 4.17 -4.00 -18.69
C LEU A 34 3.76 -2.56 -19.04
N SER A 35 4.37 -1.93 -20.04
CA SER A 35 3.99 -0.57 -20.47
C SER A 35 2.64 -0.52 -21.19
N SER A 36 2.22 -1.64 -21.80
CA SER A 36 0.98 -1.79 -22.55
C SER A 36 -0.05 -2.69 -21.86
N CYS A 37 0.29 -3.23 -20.68
CA CYS A 37 -0.57 -4.14 -19.93
C CYS A 37 -1.57 -3.37 -19.06
N ASN A 38 -2.83 -3.83 -19.01
CA ASN A 38 -3.82 -3.30 -18.08
C ASN A 38 -3.72 -4.05 -16.75
N LEU A 39 -3.05 -3.43 -15.77
CA LEU A 39 -2.83 -4.03 -14.46
C LEU A 39 -4.12 -3.97 -13.62
N SER A 40 -4.55 -5.11 -13.08
CA SER A 40 -5.61 -5.12 -12.06
C SER A 40 -5.11 -4.48 -10.76
N ARG A 41 -5.64 -3.29 -10.44
CA ARG A 41 -5.28 -2.55 -9.22
C ARG A 41 -5.61 -3.32 -7.94
N GLU A 42 -6.78 -3.95 -7.90
CA GLU A 42 -7.23 -4.76 -6.76
C GLU A 42 -6.25 -5.90 -6.48
N LEU A 43 -5.76 -6.53 -7.55
CA LEU A 43 -4.83 -7.64 -7.45
C LEU A 43 -3.45 -7.18 -6.96
N VAL A 44 -2.93 -6.04 -7.46
CA VAL A 44 -1.68 -5.45 -6.93
C VAL A 44 -1.84 -5.07 -5.45
N GLN A 45 -2.99 -4.54 -5.05
CA GLN A 45 -3.30 -4.17 -3.66
C GLN A 45 -3.45 -5.36 -2.71
N SER A 46 -3.72 -6.55 -3.24
CA SER A 46 -3.81 -7.76 -2.42
C SER A 46 -2.46 -8.18 -1.81
N PHE A 47 -1.35 -7.59 -2.27
CA PHE A 47 -0.01 -7.87 -1.77
C PHE A 47 0.57 -6.68 -0.98
N PRO A 48 1.38 -6.95 0.06
CA PRO A 48 2.19 -5.93 0.70
C PRO A 48 3.18 -5.31 -0.30
N VAL A 49 3.31 -3.97 -0.28
CA VAL A 49 4.20 -3.22 -1.18
C VAL A 49 5.65 -3.71 -1.05
N ASP A 50 6.13 -3.88 0.18
CA ASP A 50 7.48 -4.41 0.43
C ASP A 50 7.71 -5.79 -0.19
N PHE A 51 6.69 -6.64 -0.23
CA PHE A 51 6.79 -7.97 -0.82
C PHE A 51 6.93 -7.87 -2.35
N LEU A 52 6.13 -7.04 -3.01
CA LEU A 52 6.22 -6.79 -4.45
C LEU A 52 7.61 -6.27 -4.88
N HIS A 53 8.16 -5.31 -4.12
CA HIS A 53 9.48 -4.72 -4.41
C HIS A 53 10.63 -5.69 -4.10
N ARG A 54 10.59 -6.39 -2.96
CA ARG A 54 11.65 -7.33 -2.56
C ARG A 54 11.72 -8.53 -3.51
N SER A 55 10.56 -9.09 -3.85
CA SER A 55 10.44 -10.24 -4.74
C SER A 55 10.46 -9.86 -6.23
N ASN A 56 10.53 -8.56 -6.57
CA ASN A 56 10.61 -8.04 -7.93
C ASN A 56 9.57 -8.68 -8.86
N PHE A 57 8.30 -8.67 -8.43
CA PHE A 57 7.19 -9.17 -9.23
C PHE A 57 5.99 -8.21 -9.18
N ILE A 58 5.11 -8.36 -10.16
CA ILE A 58 3.82 -7.68 -10.18
C ILE A 58 2.74 -8.62 -10.72
N PRO A 59 1.62 -8.79 -10.00
CA PRO A 59 0.47 -9.51 -10.54
C PRO A 59 -0.31 -8.60 -11.48
N PHE A 60 -0.83 -9.14 -12.58
CA PHE A 60 -1.50 -8.30 -13.59
C PHE A 60 -2.89 -8.79 -13.99
N GLU A 61 -3.16 -10.09 -13.93
CA GLU A 61 -4.44 -10.67 -14.30
C GLU A 61 -4.76 -11.88 -13.41
N GLU A 62 -6.03 -12.05 -13.08
CA GLU A 62 -6.53 -13.27 -12.45
C GLU A 62 -7.64 -13.87 -13.32
N LYS A 63 -7.53 -15.17 -13.64
CA LYS A 63 -8.55 -15.88 -14.40
C LYS A 63 -8.62 -17.34 -13.96
N ASN A 64 -9.84 -17.85 -13.74
CA ASN A 64 -10.08 -19.26 -13.39
C ASN A 64 -9.23 -19.77 -12.20
N ASN A 65 -9.10 -18.94 -11.15
CA ASN A 65 -8.29 -19.25 -9.95
C ASN A 65 -6.77 -19.43 -10.22
N ILE A 66 -6.29 -18.91 -11.35
CA ILE A 66 -4.88 -18.80 -11.70
C ILE A 66 -4.52 -17.32 -11.76
N VAL A 67 -3.45 -16.94 -11.07
CA VAL A 67 -2.96 -15.56 -11.03
C VAL A 67 -1.76 -15.43 -11.97
N LYS A 68 -1.86 -14.57 -12.98
CA LYS A 68 -0.72 -14.27 -13.85
C LYS A 68 0.17 -13.24 -13.18
N ILE A 69 1.44 -13.59 -13.04
CA ILE A 69 2.47 -12.74 -12.43
C ILE A 69 3.59 -12.46 -13.41
N ALA A 70 4.11 -11.24 -13.38
CA ALA A 70 5.33 -10.88 -14.09
C ALA A 70 6.49 -10.80 -13.09
N VAL A 71 7.56 -11.56 -13.31
CA VAL A 71 8.75 -11.63 -12.45
C VAL A 71 9.99 -11.15 -13.20
N ALA A 72 10.94 -10.56 -12.46
CA ALA A 72 12.23 -10.14 -13.02
C ALA A 72 13.16 -11.33 -13.33
N ASP A 73 13.09 -12.39 -12.52
CA ASP A 73 13.93 -13.57 -12.68
C ASP A 73 13.07 -14.85 -12.60
N PRO A 74 12.75 -15.49 -13.74
CA PRO A 74 11.98 -16.73 -13.75
C PRO A 74 12.78 -17.95 -13.26
N SER A 75 14.08 -17.81 -12.97
CA SER A 75 14.90 -18.88 -12.37
C SER A 75 14.78 -18.96 -10.86
N ASP A 76 14.24 -17.92 -10.21
CA ASP A 76 14.05 -17.88 -8.77
C ASP A 76 12.76 -18.62 -8.37
N ILE A 77 12.85 -19.94 -8.39
CA ILE A 77 11.74 -20.84 -8.03
C ILE A 77 11.30 -20.62 -6.58
N ALA A 78 12.23 -20.30 -5.67
CA ALA A 78 11.91 -20.05 -4.26
C ALA A 78 10.98 -18.84 -4.09
N THR A 79 11.23 -17.76 -4.85
CA THR A 79 10.33 -16.61 -4.87
C THR A 79 8.98 -16.95 -5.47
N ILE A 80 8.94 -17.73 -6.56
CA ILE A 80 7.68 -18.15 -7.19
C ILE A 80 6.84 -18.99 -6.22
N ASP A 81 7.45 -19.98 -5.55
CA ASP A 81 6.80 -20.82 -4.55
C ASP A 81 6.28 -20.01 -3.36
N ALA A 82 7.03 -18.99 -2.92
CA ALA A 82 6.59 -18.09 -1.86
C ALA A 82 5.36 -17.25 -2.29
N ILE A 83 5.30 -16.82 -3.55
CA ILE A 83 4.15 -16.09 -4.11
C ILE A 83 2.93 -17.02 -4.20
N GLU A 84 3.10 -18.25 -4.69
CA GLU A 84 2.02 -19.26 -4.72
C GLU A 84 1.51 -19.58 -3.31
N SER A 85 2.41 -19.78 -2.35
CA SER A 85 2.07 -20.04 -0.95
C SER A 85 1.34 -18.87 -0.31
N TYR A 86 1.71 -17.63 -0.65
CA TYR A 86 1.04 -16.43 -0.17
C TYR A 86 -0.40 -16.33 -0.73
N LEU A 87 -0.56 -16.60 -2.02
CA LEU A 87 -1.86 -16.56 -2.70
C LEU A 87 -2.78 -17.75 -2.35
N GLY A 88 -2.21 -18.89 -1.96
CA GLY A 88 -2.93 -20.16 -1.83
C GLY A 88 -3.49 -20.67 -3.16
N ARG A 89 -2.91 -20.23 -4.29
CA ARG A 89 -3.39 -20.49 -5.66
C ARG A 89 -2.21 -20.68 -6.59
N LYS A 90 -2.47 -21.30 -7.75
CA LYS A 90 -1.45 -21.46 -8.79
C LYS A 90 -1.17 -20.13 -9.48
N VAL A 91 0.09 -19.92 -9.83
CA VAL A 91 0.51 -18.78 -10.64
C VAL A 91 0.93 -19.19 -12.04
N GLU A 92 0.67 -18.30 -13.00
CA GLU A 92 1.23 -18.40 -14.34
C GLU A 92 2.32 -17.34 -14.47
N VAL A 93 3.55 -17.79 -14.74
CA VAL A 93 4.74 -16.92 -14.68
C VAL A 93 5.04 -16.31 -16.05
N TYR A 94 5.18 -14.99 -16.06
CA TYR A 94 5.65 -14.20 -17.19
C TYR A 94 6.95 -13.51 -16.79
N ALA A 95 7.87 -13.34 -17.72
CA ALA A 95 9.08 -12.56 -17.51
C ALA A 95 8.83 -11.10 -17.90
N ALA A 96 9.25 -10.16 -17.07
CA ALA A 96 9.28 -8.73 -17.41
C ALA A 96 10.56 -8.10 -16.87
N SER A 97 11.07 -7.07 -17.55
CA SER A 97 12.29 -6.41 -17.10
C SER A 97 12.10 -5.84 -15.69
N LYS A 98 13.16 -5.92 -14.86
CA LYS A 98 13.10 -5.44 -13.48
C LYS A 98 12.73 -3.96 -13.45
N ILE A 99 13.23 -3.20 -14.41
CA ILE A 99 12.93 -1.77 -14.48
C ILE A 99 11.45 -1.55 -14.84
N ALA A 100 10.88 -2.31 -15.78
CA ALA A 100 9.45 -2.20 -16.12
C ALA A 100 8.55 -2.58 -14.94
N ILE A 101 8.91 -3.62 -14.16
CA ILE A 101 8.17 -4.01 -12.95
C ILE A 101 8.17 -2.86 -11.93
N ASN A 102 9.35 -2.28 -11.65
CA ASN A 102 9.46 -1.17 -10.70
C ASN A 102 8.71 0.08 -11.17
N GLU A 103 8.74 0.40 -12.47
CA GLU A 103 7.94 1.49 -13.03
C GLU A 103 6.44 1.23 -12.92
N ALA A 104 6.00 0.00 -13.19
CA ALA A 104 4.60 -0.39 -13.08
C ALA A 104 4.09 -0.30 -11.63
N LEU A 105 4.88 -0.76 -10.66
CA LEU A 105 4.59 -0.62 -9.23
C LEU A 105 4.48 0.86 -8.84
N ARG A 106 5.47 1.69 -9.21
CA ARG A 106 5.46 3.13 -8.95
C ARG A 106 4.27 3.86 -9.56
N LYS A 107 3.92 3.55 -10.81
CA LYS A 107 2.75 4.14 -11.50
C LYS A 107 1.45 3.76 -10.78
N THR A 108 1.35 2.51 -10.34
CA THR A 108 0.18 2.04 -9.59
C THR A 108 0.08 2.73 -8.24
N GLU A 109 1.19 2.83 -7.49
CA GLU A 109 1.25 3.56 -6.21
C GLU A 109 0.92 5.04 -6.36
N THR A 110 1.47 5.71 -7.39
CA THR A 110 1.23 7.13 -7.64
C THR A 110 -0.21 7.38 -8.08
N ALA A 111 -0.77 6.53 -8.94
CA ALA A 111 -2.18 6.63 -9.33
C ALA A 111 -3.11 6.42 -8.13
N LEU A 112 -2.76 5.53 -7.21
CA LEU A 112 -3.50 5.33 -5.96
C LEU A 112 -3.33 6.50 -5.01
N GLN A 113 -2.14 7.09 -4.93
CA GLN A 113 -1.88 8.28 -4.13
C GLN A 113 -2.65 9.48 -4.67
N VAL A 114 -2.64 9.73 -5.98
CA VAL A 114 -3.44 10.81 -6.61
C VAL A 114 -4.94 10.58 -6.43
N LEU A 115 -5.42 9.33 -6.51
CA LEU A 115 -6.83 9.03 -6.21
C LEU A 115 -7.16 9.29 -4.73
N ARG A 116 -6.26 8.90 -3.81
CA ARG A 116 -6.39 9.19 -2.38
C ARG A 116 -6.35 10.69 -2.11
N ASP A 117 -5.39 11.42 -2.67
CA ASP A 117 -5.24 12.86 -2.55
C ASP A 117 -6.39 13.62 -3.22
N ALA A 118 -7.01 13.08 -4.28
CA ALA A 118 -8.20 13.66 -4.89
C ALA A 118 -9.45 13.42 -4.03
N THR A 119 -9.56 12.26 -3.37
CA THR A 119 -10.63 12.00 -2.40
C THR A 119 -10.43 12.77 -1.10
N GLU A 120 -9.19 12.91 -0.63
CA GLU A 120 -8.83 13.62 0.62
C GLU A 120 -8.81 15.14 0.40
N GLY A 121 -8.38 15.61 -0.77
CA GLY A 121 -8.45 17.02 -1.18
C GLY A 121 -9.88 17.51 -1.44
N PHE A 122 -10.82 16.61 -1.78
CA PHE A 122 -12.24 16.94 -1.80
C PHE A 122 -12.80 17.13 -0.37
N VAL A 123 -12.33 16.33 0.59
CA VAL A 123 -12.73 16.44 2.00
C VAL A 123 -12.11 17.70 2.64
N MET A 124 -10.84 18.00 2.37
CA MET A 124 -10.18 19.20 2.90
C MET A 124 -10.84 20.51 2.41
N LYS A 125 -11.30 20.55 1.16
CA LYS A 125 -11.98 21.71 0.58
C LYS A 125 -13.41 21.93 1.10
N VAL A 126 -14.01 20.90 1.70
CA VAL A 126 -15.31 21.00 2.39
C VAL A 126 -15.12 21.52 3.82
N VAL A 127 -14.00 21.18 4.48
CA VAL A 127 -13.69 21.63 5.84
C VAL A 127 -13.28 23.11 5.90
N GLU A 128 -12.67 23.68 4.84
CA GLU A 128 -12.30 25.11 4.82
C GLU A 128 -13.48 26.10 4.67
N LYS A 129 -14.72 25.62 4.44
CA LYS A 129 -15.87 26.50 4.17
C LYS A 129 -16.87 26.69 5.32
N GLU A 130 -16.70 26.02 6.45
CA GLU A 130 -17.57 26.21 7.61
C GLU A 130 -16.76 26.41 8.88
N GLY A 131 -16.62 27.68 9.30
CA GLY A 131 -16.09 28.03 10.62
C GLY A 131 -15.14 29.21 10.57
N GLY A 132 -15.71 30.41 10.67
CA GLY A 132 -14.95 31.63 10.89
C GLY A 132 -14.39 31.73 12.31
N ASP A 133 -13.28 32.46 12.34
CA ASP A 133 -12.70 33.25 13.43
C ASP A 133 -11.91 32.58 14.57
N GLU A 134 -10.67 33.06 14.65
CA GLU A 134 -9.75 33.20 15.81
C GLU A 134 -8.78 32.04 16.15
N GLU A 135 -7.64 32.11 15.44
CA GLU A 135 -6.25 32.04 15.93
C GLU A 135 -5.87 30.98 16.99
N GLU A 136 -5.33 29.86 16.51
CA GLU A 136 -3.99 29.44 16.93
C GLU A 136 -3.24 28.86 15.72
N VAL A 137 -2.19 29.57 15.31
CA VAL A 137 -1.42 29.30 14.10
C VAL A 137 -0.61 28.02 14.26
N ILE A 138 -1.19 26.87 13.90
CA ILE A 138 -0.39 25.68 13.59
C ILE A 138 0.06 25.81 12.14
N SER A 139 1.30 26.27 12.00
CA SER A 139 2.01 26.48 10.75
C SER A 139 1.87 25.28 9.80
N VAL A 140 1.31 25.56 8.62
CA VAL A 140 1.04 24.67 7.48
C VAL A 140 2.32 24.08 6.83
N GLU A 141 3.50 24.37 7.36
CA GLU A 141 4.79 24.06 6.72
C GLU A 141 5.46 22.76 7.21
N THR A 142 4.81 21.96 8.08
CA THR A 142 5.38 20.67 8.58
C THR A 142 4.57 19.42 8.18
N LEU A 143 3.58 19.55 7.29
CA LEU A 143 2.49 18.58 7.14
C LEU A 143 2.71 17.45 6.09
N THR A 144 3.88 17.30 5.49
CA THR A 144 4.04 16.38 4.34
C THR A 144 4.74 15.04 4.62
N GLY A 145 5.23 14.81 5.86
CA GLY A 145 5.96 13.57 6.20
C GLY A 145 5.26 12.65 7.21
N GLN A 146 4.74 13.21 8.30
CA GLN A 146 4.21 12.42 9.41
C GLN A 146 2.78 11.95 9.17
N ASP A 147 1.92 12.78 8.57
CA ASP A 147 0.52 12.42 8.33
C ASP A 147 0.40 11.25 7.35
N GLY A 148 1.20 11.23 6.29
CA GLY A 148 1.25 10.09 5.36
C GLY A 148 1.66 8.77 6.05
N SER A 149 2.54 8.83 7.04
CA SER A 149 2.97 7.65 7.80
C SER A 149 1.88 7.15 8.75
N ILE A 150 1.14 8.06 9.39
CA ILE A 150 0.00 7.73 10.26
C ILE A 150 -1.15 7.14 9.45
N ILE A 151 -1.46 7.72 8.29
CA ILE A 151 -2.50 7.20 7.38
C ILE A 151 -2.13 5.77 6.93
N LYS A 152 -0.88 5.54 6.52
CA LYS A 152 -0.40 4.19 6.15
C LYS A 152 -0.51 3.20 7.31
N LEU A 153 -0.16 3.62 8.53
CA LEU A 153 -0.25 2.77 9.72
C LEU A 153 -1.70 2.37 10.02
N VAL A 154 -2.62 3.32 10.08
CA VAL A 154 -4.05 3.05 10.36
C VAL A 154 -4.65 2.15 9.28
N ASN A 155 -4.36 2.41 8.00
CA ASN A 155 -4.79 1.55 6.92
C ASN A 155 -4.22 0.12 7.04
N SER A 156 -2.95 -0.01 7.44
CA SER A 156 -2.31 -1.32 7.63
C SER A 156 -2.93 -2.10 8.79
N ILE A 157 -3.29 -1.43 9.88
CA ILE A 157 -4.01 -2.03 11.02
C ILE A 157 -5.35 -2.60 10.54
N ILE A 158 -6.16 -1.79 9.87
CA ILE A 158 -7.49 -2.21 9.38
C ILE A 158 -7.36 -3.35 8.37
N PHE A 159 -6.43 -3.23 7.41
CA PHE A 159 -6.20 -4.26 6.39
C PHE A 159 -5.74 -5.59 7.01
N THR A 160 -4.85 -5.54 8.00
CA THR A 160 -4.41 -6.75 8.72
C THR A 160 -5.56 -7.39 9.48
N ALA A 161 -6.43 -6.60 10.10
CA ALA A 161 -7.63 -7.10 10.77
C ALA A 161 -8.54 -7.86 9.80
N VAL A 162 -8.78 -7.31 8.61
CA VAL A 162 -9.57 -7.95 7.55
C VAL A 162 -8.91 -9.24 7.07
N GLN A 163 -7.61 -9.24 6.77
CA GLN A 163 -6.89 -10.44 6.34
C GLN A 163 -6.94 -11.55 7.39
N LYS A 164 -6.78 -11.19 8.67
CA LYS A 164 -6.88 -12.13 9.80
C LYS A 164 -8.32 -12.49 10.17
N ARG A 165 -9.32 -11.96 9.45
CA ARG A 165 -10.75 -12.14 9.73
C ARG A 165 -11.11 -11.80 11.18
N ALA A 166 -10.47 -10.77 11.73
CA ALA A 166 -10.75 -10.30 13.07
C ALA A 166 -12.18 -9.72 13.13
N SER A 167 -12.93 -10.05 14.19
CA SER A 167 -14.26 -9.49 14.43
C SER A 167 -14.20 -8.05 14.95
N ASP A 168 -13.15 -7.74 15.72
CA ASP A 168 -12.97 -6.45 16.36
C ASP A 168 -11.51 -5.99 16.28
N VAL A 169 -11.33 -4.68 16.11
CA VAL A 169 -10.05 -3.99 16.27
C VAL A 169 -10.14 -3.09 17.49
N HIS A 170 -9.37 -3.44 18.52
CA HIS A 170 -9.29 -2.65 19.75
C HIS A 170 -8.08 -1.72 19.67
N VAL A 171 -8.31 -0.42 19.87
CA VAL A 171 -7.27 0.62 19.89
C VAL A 171 -7.30 1.27 21.29
N GLU A 172 -6.38 0.86 22.16
CA GLU A 172 -6.37 1.22 23.58
C GLU A 172 -5.25 2.21 23.88
N SER A 173 -5.59 3.34 24.51
CA SER A 173 -4.58 4.28 25.03
C SER A 173 -4.14 3.85 26.43
N LYS A 174 -2.86 3.51 26.61
CA LYS A 174 -2.25 3.16 27.89
C LYS A 174 -1.12 4.14 28.26
N GLU A 175 -0.64 4.04 29.50
CA GLU A 175 0.42 4.91 29.99
C GLU A 175 1.72 4.80 29.18
N GLY A 176 2.08 3.57 28.77
CA GLY A 176 3.26 3.26 27.95
C GLY A 176 3.10 3.44 26.44
N GLY A 177 1.92 3.87 25.97
CA GLY A 177 1.65 4.06 24.53
C GLY A 177 0.29 3.52 24.09
N LEU A 178 0.08 3.50 22.78
CA LEU A 178 -1.14 3.01 22.14
C LEU A 178 -0.99 1.51 21.83
N VAL A 179 -1.91 0.69 22.34
CA VAL A 179 -1.92 -0.76 22.12
C VAL A 179 -3.03 -1.12 21.15
N VAL A 180 -2.70 -1.90 20.12
CA VAL A 180 -3.66 -2.41 19.14
C VAL A 180 -3.84 -3.90 19.33
N LYS A 181 -5.08 -4.37 19.42
CA LYS A 181 -5.41 -5.79 19.55
C LYS A 181 -6.46 -6.19 18.53
N TYR A 182 -6.42 -7.46 18.12
CA TYR A 182 -7.46 -8.08 17.30
C TYR A 182 -8.21 -9.12 18.11
N ARG A 183 -9.52 -9.18 17.92
CA ARG A 183 -10.32 -10.35 18.32
C ARG A 183 -10.42 -11.30 17.14
N ILE A 184 -9.82 -12.48 17.25
CA ILE A 184 -9.86 -13.52 16.21
C ILE A 184 -10.40 -14.78 16.89
N ASP A 185 -11.50 -15.32 16.35
CA ASP A 185 -12.19 -16.50 16.90
C ASP A 185 -12.48 -16.39 18.41
N GLY A 186 -12.84 -15.17 18.85
CA GLY A 186 -13.16 -14.86 20.26
C GLY A 186 -11.95 -14.54 21.14
N VAL A 187 -10.72 -14.83 20.69
CA VAL A 187 -9.48 -14.58 21.45
C VAL A 187 -8.93 -13.20 21.13
N LEU A 188 -8.65 -12.41 22.17
CA LEU A 188 -8.03 -11.10 22.04
C LEU A 188 -6.50 -11.24 22.07
N SER A 189 -5.82 -10.77 21.02
CA SER A 189 -4.36 -10.85 20.90
C SER A 189 -3.77 -9.52 20.46
N GLU A 190 -2.59 -9.17 20.99
CA GLU A 190 -1.86 -7.96 20.56
C GLU A 190 -1.44 -8.10 19.09
N ALA A 191 -1.67 -7.03 18.33
CA ALA A 191 -1.40 -6.99 16.90
C ALA A 191 0.07 -6.66 16.59
N MET A 192 0.69 -5.88 17.46
CA MET A 192 2.04 -5.30 17.31
C MET A 192 2.53 -4.80 18.68
N GLU A 193 3.81 -4.43 18.74
CA GLU A 193 4.35 -3.72 19.89
C GLU A 193 3.63 -2.38 20.13
N PRO A 194 3.54 -1.91 21.39
CA PRO A 194 2.92 -0.63 21.70
C PRO A 194 3.51 0.53 20.91
N ILE A 195 2.64 1.34 20.30
CA ILE A 195 3.03 2.52 19.55
C ILE A 195 3.31 3.66 20.52
N ASP A 196 4.42 4.38 20.28
CA ASP A 196 4.83 5.54 21.08
C ASP A 196 3.69 6.55 21.27
N LYS A 197 3.52 7.00 22.52
CA LYS A 197 2.47 7.92 22.97
C LYS A 197 2.39 9.19 22.13
N LYS A 198 3.50 9.66 21.56
CA LYS A 198 3.53 10.85 20.69
C LYS A 198 2.65 10.75 19.45
N PHE A 199 2.35 9.53 18.98
CA PHE A 199 1.52 9.29 17.78
C PHE A 199 0.03 9.05 18.09
N GLN A 200 -0.33 8.92 19.37
CA GLN A 200 -1.68 8.54 19.80
C GLN A 200 -2.75 9.52 19.29
N SER A 201 -2.54 10.83 19.43
CA SER A 201 -3.50 11.85 19.01
C SER A 201 -3.77 11.82 17.51
N SER A 202 -2.71 11.68 16.70
CA SER A 202 -2.81 11.60 15.24
C SER A 202 -3.55 10.36 14.79
N ILE A 203 -3.30 9.20 15.41
CA ILE A 203 -3.99 7.94 15.10
C ILE A 203 -5.48 8.03 15.43
N ILE A 204 -5.83 8.53 16.61
CA ILE A 204 -7.24 8.70 17.02
C ILE A 204 -7.94 9.68 16.08
N SER A 205 -7.31 10.82 15.77
CA SER A 205 -7.85 11.81 14.84
C SER A 205 -8.12 11.19 13.47
N ARG A 206 -7.18 10.39 12.95
CA ARG A 206 -7.37 9.72 11.66
C ARG A 206 -8.56 8.76 11.67
N ILE A 207 -8.73 7.96 12.72
CA ILE A 207 -9.88 7.03 12.85
C ILE A 207 -11.19 7.82 12.89
N LYS A 208 -11.22 8.94 13.62
CA LYS A 208 -12.38 9.83 13.69
C LYS A 208 -12.74 10.41 12.33
N VAL A 209 -11.77 10.96 11.61
CA VAL A 209 -11.97 11.48 10.25
C VAL A 209 -12.50 10.39 9.31
N MET A 210 -11.92 9.19 9.35
CA MET A 210 -12.39 8.06 8.52
C MET A 210 -13.85 7.72 8.80
N SER A 211 -14.30 7.89 10.05
CA SER A 211 -15.63 7.50 10.52
C SER A 211 -16.64 8.65 10.58
N ASP A 212 -16.29 9.82 10.01
CA ASP A 212 -17.08 11.05 10.02
C ASP A 212 -17.44 11.53 11.44
N LEU A 213 -16.48 11.44 12.35
CA LEU A 213 -16.59 11.83 13.76
C LEU A 213 -15.91 13.17 14.05
N ASP A 214 -16.39 13.86 15.10
CA ASP A 214 -15.82 15.13 15.53
C ASP A 214 -14.44 14.91 16.20
N ILE A 215 -13.42 15.46 15.55
CA ILE A 215 -12.02 15.42 15.99
C ILE A 215 -11.75 16.25 17.25
N SER A 216 -12.50 17.34 17.45
CA SER A 216 -12.33 18.28 18.55
C SER A 216 -12.89 17.73 19.87
N GLU A 217 -13.98 16.98 19.82
CA GLU A 217 -14.67 16.48 21.00
C GLU A 217 -14.06 15.15 21.52
N ARG A 218 -13.71 15.08 22.81
CA ARG A 218 -13.01 13.92 23.43
C ARG A 218 -13.66 13.44 24.73
N ARG A 219 -14.70 14.12 25.21
CA ARG A 219 -15.30 13.90 26.53
C ARG A 219 -16.57 13.05 26.47
N VAL A 220 -17.20 12.96 25.31
CA VAL A 220 -18.40 12.15 25.09
C VAL A 220 -18.11 10.97 24.16
N PRO A 221 -18.77 9.81 24.37
CA PRO A 221 -18.74 8.71 23.40
C PRO A 221 -19.25 9.16 22.03
N GLN A 222 -18.64 8.63 20.97
CA GLN A 222 -19.01 8.91 19.59
C GLN A 222 -19.08 7.60 18.80
N ASP A 223 -20.09 7.46 17.96
CA ASP A 223 -20.30 6.30 17.09
C ASP A 223 -20.33 6.74 15.63
N GLY A 224 -19.49 6.10 14.81
CA GLY A 224 -19.33 6.43 13.40
C GLY A 224 -19.33 5.18 12.54
N ARG A 225 -19.37 5.36 11.22
CA ARG A 225 -19.26 4.27 10.25
C ARG A 225 -18.43 4.73 9.07
N PHE A 226 -17.59 3.85 8.55
CA PHE A 226 -16.83 4.08 7.34
C PHE A 226 -16.98 2.89 6.40
N ARG A 227 -16.87 3.14 5.09
CA ARG A 227 -17.00 2.14 4.02
C ARG A 227 -15.71 2.03 3.24
#